data_AF-M5E3P8-F1
#
_entry.id   AF-M5E3P8-F1
#
_cell.length_a   1.000
_cell.length_b   1.000
_cell.length_c   1.000
_cell.angle_alpha   90.00
_cell.angle_beta   90.00
_cell.angle_gamma   90.00
#
_symmetry.space_group_name_H-M   'P 1'
#
loop_
_entity.id
_entity.type
_entity.pdbx_description
1 polymer ?
#
loop_
_entity_poly.entity_id
_entity_poly.type
_entity_poly.pdbx_seq_one_letter_code
_entity_poly.pdbx_strand_id
1 'polypeptide(L)'
;MNERLKLIPIALFLIVSAGKAYAHNGEDPNRELRKSTEYITTYQSEFESESDLKGMRKSLDAQLNSLRSRLLLLRNELASDSSVRRCINKDSEIDYFKELDRTLKSSDRFLKQVNKLLDSVK
;
A
#
# COMPACT_ATOMS: atom_id res chain seq x y z
N MET A 1 21.50 20.45 -5.66
CA MET A 1 20.06 20.11 -5.66
C MET A 1 19.93 18.66 -6.07
N ASN A 2 19.61 17.76 -5.14
CA ASN A 2 19.95 16.34 -5.27
C ASN A 2 19.05 15.61 -6.28
N GLU A 3 19.64 14.88 -7.23
CA GLU A 3 18.90 14.18 -8.29
C GLU A 3 17.92 13.13 -7.75
N ARG A 4 18.20 12.56 -6.57
CA ARG A 4 17.29 11.67 -5.84
C ARG A 4 15.91 12.30 -5.60
N LEU A 5 15.81 13.62 -5.46
CA LEU A 5 14.53 14.31 -5.25
C LEU A 5 13.69 14.41 -6.54
N LYS A 6 14.33 14.38 -7.72
CA LYS A 6 13.65 14.39 -9.04
C LYS A 6 13.07 13.02 -9.41
N LEU A 7 13.63 11.93 -8.88
CA LEU A 7 13.23 10.56 -9.20
C LEU A 7 11.98 10.09 -8.43
N ILE A 8 11.74 10.63 -7.23
CA ILE A 8 10.57 10.30 -6.40
C ILE A 8 9.21 10.50 -7.14
N PRO A 9 8.92 11.66 -7.77
CA PRO A 9 7.66 11.83 -8.51
C PRO A 9 7.56 10.93 -9.75
N ILE A 10 8.68 10.61 -10.40
CA ILE A 10 8.73 9.73 -11.57
C ILE A 10 8.42 8.27 -11.17
N ALA A 11 8.96 7.82 -10.04
CA ALA A 11 8.64 6.50 -9.48
C ALA A 11 7.15 6.39 -9.10
N LEU A 12 6.56 7.42 -8.49
CA LEU A 12 5.10 7.47 -8.25
C LEU A 12 4.31 7.37 -9.56
N PHE A 13 4.69 8.12 -10.60
CA PHE A 13 3.99 8.14 -11.88
C PHE A 13 4.00 6.77 -12.58
N LEU A 14 5.13 6.04 -12.53
CA LEU A 14 5.26 4.69 -13.11
C LEU A 14 4.47 3.62 -12.34
N ILE A 15 4.21 3.81 -11.04
CA ILE A 15 3.30 2.95 -10.26
C ILE A 15 1.84 3.15 -10.69
N VAL A 16 1.46 4.38 -11.06
CA VAL A 16 0.08 4.75 -11.41
C VAL A 16 -0.34 4.30 -12.81
N SER A 17 0.58 4.26 -13.77
CA SER A 17 0.27 4.03 -15.20
C SER A 17 0.09 2.57 -15.62
N ALA A 18 0.54 1.60 -14.80
CA ALA A 18 0.40 0.17 -15.07
C ALA A 18 -1.01 -0.39 -14.73
N GLY A 19 -2.05 0.22 -15.29
CA GLY A 19 -3.45 -0.16 -15.10
C GLY A 19 -3.93 -1.22 -16.09
N LYS A 20 -3.80 -2.51 -15.73
CA LYS A 20 -4.78 -3.50 -16.22
C LYS A 20 -6.12 -3.18 -15.56
N ALA A 21 -7.19 -3.05 -16.34
CA ALA A 21 -8.53 -2.85 -15.82
C ALA A 21 -9.01 -4.16 -15.15
N TYR A 22 -8.71 -4.31 -13.86
CA TYR A 22 -9.25 -5.38 -13.04
C TYR A 22 -10.72 -5.07 -12.73
N ALA A 23 -11.62 -5.62 -13.54
CA ALA A 23 -13.04 -5.68 -13.22
C ALA A 23 -13.24 -6.61 -12.02
N HIS A 24 -13.35 -6.04 -10.82
CA HIS A 24 -13.78 -6.77 -9.62
C HIS A 24 -15.28 -6.57 -9.40
N ASN A 25 -16.00 -7.68 -9.31
CA ASN A 25 -17.45 -7.72 -9.17
C ASN A 25 -17.88 -7.31 -7.76
N GLY A 26 -18.34 -6.07 -7.56
CA GLY A 26 -19.20 -5.67 -6.44
C GLY A 26 -18.72 -5.98 -5.01
N GLU A 27 -17.42 -6.22 -4.82
CA GLU A 27 -16.86 -6.64 -3.53
C GLU A 27 -16.59 -5.41 -2.66
N ASP A 28 -17.08 -5.42 -1.42
CA ASP A 28 -17.08 -4.25 -0.52
C ASP A 28 -15.66 -3.65 -0.37
N PRO A 29 -15.44 -2.39 -0.81
CA PRO A 29 -14.14 -1.72 -0.68
C PRO A 29 -13.64 -1.68 0.77
N ASN A 30 -14.56 -1.62 1.74
CA ASN A 30 -14.21 -1.56 3.16
C ASN A 30 -13.64 -2.90 3.64
N ARG A 31 -14.19 -4.03 3.17
CA ARG A 31 -13.67 -5.38 3.42
C ARG A 31 -12.29 -5.58 2.81
N GLU A 32 -12.07 -5.16 1.57
CA GLU A 32 -10.75 -5.30 0.92
C GLU A 32 -9.69 -4.34 1.51
N LEU A 33 -10.08 -3.14 1.97
CA LEU A 33 -9.21 -2.27 2.75
C LEU A 33 -8.83 -2.89 4.09
N ARG A 34 -9.76 -3.49 4.84
CA ARG A 34 -9.44 -4.19 6.09
C ARG A 34 -8.49 -5.37 5.86
N LYS A 35 -8.83 -6.25 4.92
CA LYS A 35 -8.05 -7.45 4.55
C LYS A 35 -6.64 -7.11 4.08
N SER A 36 -6.47 -6.05 3.28
CA SER A 36 -5.13 -5.58 2.89
C SER A 36 -4.32 -5.03 4.08
N THR A 37 -4.95 -4.35 5.04
CA THR A 37 -4.28 -3.92 6.29
C THR A 37 -3.80 -5.10 7.13
N GLU A 38 -4.64 -6.14 7.26
CA GLU A 38 -4.28 -7.39 7.95
C GLU A 38 -3.07 -8.05 7.28
N TYR A 39 -3.10 -8.27 5.97
CA TYR A 39 -1.97 -8.84 5.23
C TYR A 39 -0.68 -8.00 5.35
N ILE A 40 -0.75 -6.68 5.18
CA ILE A 40 0.42 -5.80 5.34
C ILE A 40 1.02 -5.93 6.74
N THR A 41 0.17 -5.98 7.78
CA THR A 41 0.62 -6.08 9.17
C THR A 41 1.23 -7.45 9.47
N THR A 42 0.63 -8.53 8.95
CA THR A 42 1.16 -9.89 9.03
C THR A 42 2.53 -9.98 8.35
N TYR A 43 2.67 -9.57 7.09
CA TYR A 43 3.95 -9.63 6.37
C TYR A 43 5.02 -8.69 6.96
N GLN A 44 4.62 -7.59 7.61
CA GLN A 44 5.54 -6.75 8.40
C GLN A 44 5.99 -7.42 9.70
N SER A 45 5.16 -8.27 10.31
CA SER A 45 5.51 -9.06 11.49
C SER A 45 6.38 -10.26 11.12
N GLU A 46 6.04 -10.96 10.03
CA GLU A 46 6.83 -12.06 9.47
C GLU A 46 8.27 -11.57 9.23
N PHE A 47 8.46 -10.45 8.52
CA PHE A 47 9.79 -9.88 8.28
C PHE A 47 10.65 -9.71 9.54
N GLU A 48 10.06 -9.29 10.66
CA GLU A 48 10.79 -9.10 11.93
C GLU A 48 11.08 -10.42 12.68
N SER A 49 10.42 -11.51 12.28
CA SER A 49 10.60 -12.87 12.82
C SER A 49 11.45 -13.79 11.94
N GLU A 50 11.59 -13.47 10.66
CA GLU A 50 12.42 -14.22 9.71
C GLU A 50 13.91 -14.12 10.08
N SER A 51 14.58 -15.26 10.16
CA SER A 51 16.01 -15.33 10.53
C SER A 51 16.95 -15.36 9.33
N ASP A 52 16.42 -15.49 8.11
CA ASP A 52 17.20 -15.58 6.88
C ASP A 52 16.75 -14.57 5.79
N LEU A 53 17.70 -14.22 4.91
CA LEU A 53 17.53 -13.20 3.87
C LEU A 53 16.45 -13.56 2.82
N LYS A 54 16.18 -14.85 2.60
CA LYS A 54 15.16 -15.33 1.65
C LYS A 54 13.77 -15.22 2.26
N GLY A 55 13.61 -15.55 3.53
CA GLY A 55 12.41 -15.28 4.33
C GLY A 55 12.07 -13.79 4.33
N MET A 56 13.02 -12.95 4.81
CA MET A 56 12.89 -11.49 4.81
C MET A 56 12.49 -10.92 3.44
N ARG A 57 13.16 -11.34 2.36
CA ARG A 57 12.81 -10.92 0.99
C ARG A 57 11.39 -11.32 0.59
N LYS A 58 10.98 -12.56 0.88
CA LYS A 58 9.64 -13.06 0.57
C LYS A 58 8.55 -12.23 1.28
N SER A 59 8.77 -11.88 2.55
CA SER A 59 7.85 -11.01 3.29
C SER A 59 7.80 -9.59 2.69
N LEU A 60 8.93 -9.02 2.25
CA LEU A 60 8.95 -7.73 1.55
C LEU A 60 8.20 -7.78 0.20
N ASP A 61 8.40 -8.81 -0.61
CA ASP A 61 7.67 -8.99 -1.88
C ASP A 61 6.14 -9.09 -1.62
N ALA A 62 5.72 -9.75 -0.54
CA ALA A 62 4.31 -9.84 -0.13
C ALA A 62 3.72 -8.51 0.39
N GLN A 63 4.50 -7.74 1.17
CA GLN A 63 4.14 -6.38 1.58
C GLN A 63 3.95 -5.46 0.37
N LEU A 64 4.90 -5.46 -0.57
CA LEU A 64 4.88 -4.58 -1.75
C LEU A 64 3.64 -4.83 -2.61
N ASN A 65 3.29 -6.09 -2.85
CA ASN A 65 2.08 -6.46 -3.59
C ASN A 65 0.81 -6.00 -2.87
N SER A 66 0.75 -6.17 -1.55
CA SER A 66 -0.40 -5.76 -0.74
C SER A 66 -0.57 -4.23 -0.70
N LEU A 67 0.53 -3.49 -0.53
CA LEU A 67 0.56 -2.02 -0.59
C LEU A 67 0.12 -1.51 -1.97
N ARG A 68 0.61 -2.11 -3.06
CA ARG A 68 0.23 -1.73 -4.43
C ARG A 68 -1.26 -1.93 -4.68
N SER A 69 -1.82 -3.10 -4.34
CA SER A 69 -3.25 -3.38 -4.50
C SER A 69 -4.11 -2.42 -3.69
N ARG A 70 -3.70 -2.11 -2.46
CA ARG A 70 -4.39 -1.15 -1.58
C ARG A 70 -4.35 0.27 -2.12
N LEU A 71 -3.21 0.73 -2.66
CA LEU A 71 -3.11 2.04 -3.31
C LEU A 71 -3.97 2.15 -4.58
N LEU A 72 -4.07 1.07 -5.36
CA LEU A 72 -4.96 1.04 -6.54
C LEU A 72 -6.43 1.11 -6.14
N LEU A 73 -6.85 0.39 -5.09
CA LEU A 73 -8.20 0.48 -4.54
C LEU A 73 -8.50 1.90 -4.05
N LEU A 74 -7.63 2.48 -3.20
CA LEU A 74 -7.81 3.84 -2.68
C LEU A 74 -7.85 4.90 -3.79
N ARG A 75 -7.01 4.77 -4.82
CA ARG A 75 -7.07 5.64 -6.01
C ARG A 75 -8.42 5.54 -6.71
N ASN A 76 -8.94 4.33 -6.90
CA ASN A 76 -10.22 4.13 -7.59
C ASN A 76 -11.40 4.67 -6.76
N GLU A 77 -11.39 4.44 -5.43
CA GLU A 77 -12.41 4.99 -4.53
C GLU A 77 -12.37 6.53 -4.54
N LEU A 78 -11.20 7.14 -4.27
CA LEU A 78 -11.01 8.60 -4.23
C LEU A 78 -11.27 9.31 -5.57
N ALA A 79 -11.17 8.60 -6.69
CA ALA A 79 -11.48 9.13 -8.02
C ALA A 79 -12.96 8.95 -8.41
N SER A 80 -13.77 8.26 -7.60
CA SER A 80 -15.19 8.05 -7.88
C SER A 80 -16.04 9.20 -7.33
N ASP A 81 -17.03 9.68 -8.09
CA ASP A 81 -18.01 10.67 -7.57
C ASP A 81 -18.74 10.18 -6.31
N SER A 82 -18.82 8.85 -6.15
CA SER A 82 -19.37 8.23 -4.95
C SER A 82 -18.51 8.44 -3.69
N SER A 83 -17.21 8.72 -3.76
CA SER A 83 -16.42 9.10 -2.57
C SER A 83 -16.65 10.53 -2.12
N VAL A 84 -17.14 11.41 -3.00
CA VAL A 84 -17.53 12.80 -2.72
C VAL A 84 -19.00 12.91 -2.27
N ARG A 85 -19.83 11.92 -2.64
CA ARG A 85 -21.15 11.68 -2.01
C ARG A 85 -21.06 10.90 -0.71
N ARG A 86 -19.98 10.13 -0.55
CA ARG A 86 -19.38 9.83 0.75
C ARG A 86 -18.61 11.06 1.25
N CYS A 87 -18.19 11.06 2.51
CA CYS A 87 -17.92 12.27 3.31
C CYS A 87 -19.12 13.24 3.46
N ILE A 88 -20.32 12.90 2.96
CA ILE A 88 -21.58 13.65 3.19
C ILE A 88 -22.55 12.86 4.07
N ASN A 89 -22.62 11.51 3.97
CA ASN A 89 -23.53 10.72 4.80
C ASN A 89 -22.79 10.06 5.98
N LYS A 90 -23.13 10.47 7.21
CA LYS A 90 -22.31 10.20 8.41
C LYS A 90 -22.20 8.73 8.85
N ASP A 91 -23.04 7.83 8.35
CA ASP A 91 -23.38 6.61 9.11
C ASP A 91 -22.77 5.29 8.59
N SER A 92 -21.94 5.30 7.54
CA SER A 92 -21.31 4.06 7.02
C SER A 92 -19.93 4.21 6.37
N GLU A 93 -19.28 5.36 6.51
CA GLU A 93 -18.27 5.77 5.53
C GLU A 93 -16.83 5.68 6.04
N ILE A 94 -16.04 4.87 5.34
CA ILE A 94 -14.57 4.91 5.45
C ILE A 94 -14.07 6.27 4.96
N ASP A 95 -13.26 6.92 5.80
CA ASP A 95 -12.43 8.05 5.41
C ASP A 95 -11.26 7.54 4.55
N TYR A 96 -11.45 7.57 3.23
CA TYR A 96 -10.44 7.10 2.27
C TYR A 96 -9.14 7.91 2.31
N PHE A 97 -9.16 9.17 2.77
CA PHE A 97 -7.93 9.96 2.96
C PHE A 97 -7.14 9.48 4.18
N LYS A 98 -7.82 9.15 5.29
CA LYS A 98 -7.20 8.53 6.46
C LYS A 98 -6.68 7.12 6.17
N GLU A 99 -7.39 6.35 5.32
CA GLU A 99 -6.89 5.07 4.84
C GLU A 99 -5.67 5.21 3.91
N LEU A 100 -5.57 6.30 3.15
CA LEU A 100 -4.37 6.65 2.38
C LEU A 100 -3.20 7.03 3.27
N ASP A 101 -3.37 7.89 4.28
CA ASP A 101 -2.34 8.22 5.28
C ASP A 101 -1.82 6.97 6.00
N ARG A 102 -2.72 6.06 6.42
CA ARG A 102 -2.36 4.75 6.96
C ARG A 102 -1.52 3.92 5.99
N THR A 103 -1.85 3.95 4.70
CA THR A 103 -1.09 3.23 3.66
C THR A 103 0.30 3.81 3.48
N LEU A 104 0.44 5.14 3.48
CA LEU A 104 1.73 5.82 3.37
C LEU A 104 2.63 5.52 4.58
N LYS A 105 2.07 5.46 5.79
CA LYS A 105 2.80 5.02 7.00
C LYS A 105 3.28 3.57 6.91
N SER A 106 2.47 2.67 6.36
CA SER A 106 2.89 1.30 6.09
C SER A 106 3.98 1.20 5.02
N SER A 107 3.95 2.07 4.00
CA SER A 107 5.02 2.18 3.00
C SER A 107 6.35 2.68 3.59
N ASP A 108 6.32 3.63 4.54
CA ASP A 108 7.50 4.07 5.28
C ASP A 108 8.11 2.92 6.12
N ARG A 109 7.26 2.11 6.78
CA ARG A 109 7.73 0.89 7.48
C ARG A 109 8.33 -0.14 6.52
N PHE A 110 7.71 -0.36 5.36
CA PHE A 110 8.28 -1.22 4.31
C PHE A 110 9.68 -0.74 3.87
N LEU A 111 9.87 0.57 3.63
CA LEU A 111 11.17 1.13 3.27
C LEU A 111 12.22 0.95 4.38
N LYS A 112 11.83 1.06 5.65
CA LYS A 112 12.71 0.75 6.80
C LYS A 112 13.13 -0.72 6.84
N GLN A 113 12.23 -1.64 6.50
CA GLN A 113 12.52 -3.07 6.43
C GLN A 113 13.39 -3.43 5.20
N VAL A 114 13.19 -2.77 4.05
CA VAL A 114 14.12 -2.84 2.91
C VAL A 114 15.52 -2.39 3.30
N ASN A 115 15.66 -1.28 4.03
CA ASN A 115 16.97 -0.80 4.49
C ASN A 115 17.63 -1.79 5.45
N LYS A 116 16.89 -2.35 6.42
CA LYS A 116 17.40 -3.43 7.30
C LYS A 116 17.98 -4.59 6.47
N LEU A 117 17.23 -5.10 5.47
CA LEU A 117 17.69 -6.19 4.63
C LEU A 117 18.97 -5.82 3.85
N LEU A 118 19.06 -4.60 3.33
CA LEU A 118 20.24 -4.12 2.60
C LEU A 118 21.47 -3.97 3.51
N ASP A 119 21.28 -3.66 4.79
CA ASP A 119 22.36 -3.58 5.79
C ASP A 119 22.78 -4.99 6.27
N SER A 120 21.88 -5.98 6.29
CA SER A 120 22.20 -7.38 6.58
C SER A 120 22.97 -8.13 5.47
N VAL A 121 23.20 -7.49 4.32
CA VAL A 121 23.92 -8.04 3.16
C VAL A 121 25.33 -7.43 3.00
N LYS A 122 25.69 -6.44 3.84
CA LYS A 122 27.00 -5.79 3.86
C LYS A 122 27.96 -6.44 4.85
#